data_AF-A0A942I215-F1
#
_entry.id   AF-A0A942I215-F1
#
_cell.length_a   1.000
_cell.length_b   1.000
_cell.length_c   1.000
_cell.angle_alpha   90.00
_cell.angle_beta   90.00
_cell.angle_gamma   90.00
#
_symmetry.space_group_name_H-M   'P 1'
#
loop_
_entity.id
_entity.type
_entity.pdbx_description
1 polymer ?
#
loop_
_entity_poly.entity_id
_entity_poly.type
_entity_poly.pdbx_seq_one_letter_code
_entity_poly.pdbx_strand_id
1 'polypeptide(L)'
;MTQYPSPDEIAKHLFSELRDEEKEVIAKVESAAGMVRFHSTVGMFIRNRYRFWDADNPHTNASAAPNEKGIIDDPKFPDQVSHAILESVWEMVQSERVL
;
A
#
# COMPACT_ATOMS: atom_id res chain seq x y z
N MET A 1 -20.26 -6.69 8.21
CA MET A 1 -19.22 -5.97 7.47
C MET A 1 -18.00 -5.93 8.35
N THR A 2 -16.85 -6.43 7.88
CA THR A 2 -15.59 -6.28 8.61
C THR A 2 -15.24 -4.80 8.67
N GLN A 3 -14.84 -4.31 9.85
CA GLN A 3 -14.44 -2.92 10.06
C GLN A 3 -13.18 -2.55 9.23
N TYR A 4 -12.38 -3.55 8.86
CA TYR A 4 -11.12 -3.41 8.15
C TYR A 4 -11.22 -4.01 6.74
N PRO A 5 -11.17 -3.18 5.66
CA PRO A 5 -11.07 -3.69 4.30
C PRO A 5 -9.72 -4.42 4.10
N SER A 6 -9.70 -5.43 3.23
CA SER A 6 -8.47 -6.13 2.87
C SER A 6 -7.51 -5.24 2.08
N PRO A 7 -6.21 -5.57 2.02
CA PRO A 7 -5.25 -4.85 1.18
C PRO A 7 -5.70 -4.74 -0.29
N ASP A 8 -6.28 -5.81 -0.85
CA ASP A 8 -6.79 -5.82 -2.23
C ASP A 8 -7.99 -4.88 -2.41
N GLU A 9 -8.91 -4.85 -1.44
CA GLU A 9 -10.06 -3.93 -1.45
C GLU A 9 -9.60 -2.48 -1.37
N ILE A 10 -8.58 -2.21 -0.55
CA ILE A 10 -7.96 -0.88 -0.44
C ILE A 10 -7.30 -0.49 -1.75
N ALA A 11 -6.50 -1.36 -2.37
CA ALA A 11 -5.83 -1.09 -3.64
C ALA A 11 -6.85 -0.75 -4.74
N LYS A 12 -7.93 -1.54 -4.86
CA LYS A 12 -9.01 -1.29 -5.83
C LYS A 12 -9.72 0.04 -5.57
N HIS A 13 -9.98 0.35 -4.30
CA HIS A 13 -10.62 1.62 -3.94
C HIS A 13 -9.71 2.81 -4.29
N LEU A 14 -8.44 2.79 -3.88
CA LEU A 14 -7.48 3.85 -4.21
C LEU A 14 -7.35 4.02 -5.73
N PHE A 15 -7.24 2.92 -6.48
CA PHE A 15 -7.19 2.94 -7.93
C PHE A 15 -8.44 3.61 -8.54
N SER A 16 -9.63 3.32 -8.01
CA SER A 16 -10.89 3.93 -8.47
C SER A 16 -11.01 5.43 -8.18
N GLU A 17 -10.25 5.94 -7.20
CA GLU A 17 -10.22 7.36 -6.84
C GLU A 17 -9.15 8.16 -7.61
N LEU A 18 -8.22 7.48 -8.29
CA LEU A 18 -7.18 8.15 -9.08
C LEU A 18 -7.79 8.90 -10.26
N ARG A 19 -7.40 10.16 -10.40
CA ARG A 19 -7.62 10.94 -11.63
C ARG A 19 -6.67 10.50 -12.71
N ASP A 20 -7.03 10.73 -13.98
CA ASP A 20 -6.19 10.38 -15.13
C ASP A 20 -4.78 11.00 -15.03
N GLU A 21 -4.67 12.22 -14.52
CA GLU A 21 -3.40 12.91 -14.28
C GLU A 21 -2.47 12.13 -13.31
N GLU A 22 -3.06 11.53 -12.27
CA GLU A 22 -2.35 10.78 -11.24
C GLU A 22 -1.96 9.39 -11.76
N LYS A 23 -2.87 8.77 -12.53
CA LYS A 23 -2.56 7.54 -13.27
C LYS A 23 -1.37 7.75 -14.21
N GLU A 24 -1.28 8.88 -14.91
CA GLU A 24 -0.13 9.21 -15.76
C GLU A 24 1.20 9.37 -14.97
N VAL A 25 1.15 9.87 -13.74
CA VAL A 25 2.33 9.94 -12.87
C VAL A 25 2.78 8.55 -12.41
N ILE A 26 1.83 7.69 -12.04
CA ILE A 26 2.09 6.30 -11.64
C ILE A 26 2.57 5.47 -12.83
N ALA A 27 2.00 5.69 -14.02
CA ALA A 27 2.34 5.01 -15.25
C ALA A 27 3.82 5.20 -15.65
N LYS A 28 4.43 6.32 -15.23
CA LYS A 28 5.84 6.66 -15.46
C LYS A 28 6.79 6.08 -14.41
N VAL A 29 6.29 5.36 -13.41
CA VAL A 29 7.15 4.60 -12.48
C VAL A 29 7.65 3.36 -13.23
N GLU A 30 8.95 3.14 -13.24
CA GLU A 30 9.60 2.05 -14.01
C GLU A 30 9.22 0.64 -13.53
N SER A 31 8.87 0.47 -12.26
CA SER A 31 8.52 -0.83 -11.66
C SER A 31 7.64 -0.67 -10.43
N ALA A 32 6.97 -1.76 -10.02
CA ALA A 32 6.21 -1.82 -8.77
C ALA A 32 7.06 -1.38 -7.56
N ALA A 33 8.29 -1.91 -7.42
CA ALA A 33 9.21 -1.52 -6.35
C ALA A 33 9.56 -0.02 -6.36
N GLY A 34 9.48 0.65 -7.51
CA GLY A 34 9.65 2.10 -7.64
C GLY A 34 8.57 2.91 -6.92
N MET A 35 7.46 2.28 -6.52
CA MET A 35 6.39 2.90 -5.74
C MET A 35 6.82 3.27 -4.32
N VAL A 36 7.97 2.77 -3.85
CA VAL A 36 8.60 3.20 -2.59
C VAL A 36 8.74 4.73 -2.49
N ARG A 37 8.87 5.44 -3.63
CA ARG A 37 8.94 6.91 -3.66
C ARG A 37 7.69 7.62 -3.11
N PHE A 38 6.55 6.93 -3.08
CA PHE A 38 5.29 7.42 -2.53
C PHE A 38 5.02 6.92 -1.11
N HIS A 39 5.91 6.09 -0.55
CA HIS A 39 5.68 5.39 0.72
C HIS A 39 5.60 6.35 1.93
N SER A 40 6.40 7.41 1.94
CA SER A 40 6.44 8.38 3.05
C SER A 40 5.18 9.25 3.11
N THR A 41 4.55 9.55 1.97
CA THR A 41 3.37 10.41 1.90
C THR A 41 2.09 9.59 1.73
N VAL A 42 1.94 8.91 0.60
CA VAL A 42 0.77 8.10 0.28
C VAL A 42 0.71 6.84 1.15
N GLY A 43 1.85 6.18 1.38
CA GLY A 43 1.89 5.04 2.30
C GLY A 43 1.45 5.43 3.72
N MET A 44 1.90 6.59 4.22
CA MET A 44 1.44 7.12 5.51
C MET A 44 -0.07 7.42 5.51
N PHE A 45 -0.59 8.02 4.44
CA PHE A 45 -2.03 8.24 4.28
C PHE A 45 -2.81 6.92 4.36
N ILE A 46 -2.38 5.87 3.65
CA ILE A 46 -3.00 4.54 3.68
C ILE A 46 -3.01 3.98 5.10
N ARG A 47 -1.84 3.96 5.77
CA ARG A 47 -1.73 3.40 7.13
C ARG A 47 -2.67 4.09 8.12
N ASN A 48 -2.80 5.41 8.03
CA ASN A 48 -3.67 6.19 8.91
C ASN A 48 -5.15 6.05 8.55
N ARG A 49 -5.49 6.13 7.25
CA ARG A 49 -6.87 6.11 6.76
C ARG A 49 -7.56 4.76 6.98
N TYR A 50 -6.80 3.67 6.88
CA TYR A 50 -7.26 2.29 7.06
C TYR A 50 -6.81 1.65 8.37
N ARG A 51 -6.26 2.47 9.29
CA ARG A 51 -5.97 2.08 10.67
C ARG A 51 -5.08 0.84 10.79
N PHE A 52 -3.97 0.84 10.06
CA PHE A 52 -3.03 -0.29 10.05
C PHE A 52 -2.26 -0.44 11.36
N TRP A 53 -2.22 0.62 12.18
CA TRP A 53 -1.60 0.60 13.50
C TRP A 53 -2.53 0.07 14.61
N ASP A 54 -3.81 -0.14 14.33
CA ASP A 54 -4.77 -0.63 15.32
C ASP A 54 -4.48 -2.11 15.62
N ALA A 55 -4.45 -2.45 16.91
CA ALA A 55 -4.06 -3.79 17.37
C ALA A 55 -5.06 -4.91 16.97
N ASP A 56 -6.30 -4.53 16.66
CA ASP A 56 -7.37 -5.43 16.22
C ASP A 56 -7.50 -5.51 14.69
N ASN A 57 -6.65 -4.81 13.93
CA ASN A 57 -6.62 -4.91 12.48
C ASN A 57 -6.07 -6.30 12.06
N PRO A 58 -6.86 -7.17 11.41
CA PRO A 58 -6.44 -8.54 11.10
C PRO A 58 -5.42 -8.64 9.96
N HIS A 59 -5.21 -7.56 9.22
CA HIS A 59 -4.36 -7.52 8.03
C HIS A 59 -2.93 -7.07 8.34
N THR A 60 -2.69 -6.51 9.53
CA THR A 60 -1.40 -5.95 9.92
C THR A 60 -0.93 -6.44 11.29
N ASN A 61 0.37 -6.35 11.54
CA ASN A 61 0.99 -6.61 12.83
C ASN A 61 1.82 -5.39 13.25
N ALA A 62 1.18 -4.43 13.93
CA ALA A 62 1.86 -3.24 14.44
C ALA A 62 2.86 -3.53 15.57
N SER A 63 2.78 -4.72 16.18
CA SER A 63 3.64 -5.15 17.30
C SER A 63 4.89 -5.90 16.87
N ALA A 64 5.14 -6.03 15.56
CA ALA A 64 6.32 -6.70 15.05
C ALA A 64 7.61 -6.06 15.60
N ALA A 65 8.47 -6.89 16.19
CA ALA A 65 9.74 -6.44 16.75
C ALA A 65 10.82 -6.37 15.67
N PRO A 66 11.78 -5.43 15.78
CA PRO A 66 12.93 -5.42 14.90
C PRO A 66 13.82 -6.65 15.14
N ASN A 67 14.47 -7.13 14.09
CA ASN A 67 15.50 -8.15 14.16
C ASN A 67 16.82 -7.60 14.74
N GLU A 68 17.86 -8.43 14.82
CA GLU A 68 19.18 -8.07 15.38
C GLU A 68 19.85 -6.85 14.72
N LYS A 69 19.43 -6.48 13.50
CA LYS A 69 19.94 -5.33 12.75
C LYS A 69 19.08 -4.07 12.92
N GLY A 70 18.05 -4.12 13.78
CA GLY A 70 17.12 -3.00 13.98
C GLY A 70 16.07 -2.87 12.87
N ILE A 71 15.90 -3.88 12.02
CA ILE A 71 14.97 -3.85 10.88
C ILE A 71 13.74 -4.67 11.20
N ILE A 72 12.55 -4.14 10.90
CA ILE A 72 11.29 -4.90 10.99
C ILE A 72 11.03 -5.54 9.62
N ASP A 73 11.15 -6.87 9.55
CA ASP A 73 11.00 -7.68 8.33
C ASP A 73 9.67 -8.47 8.28
N ASP A 74 8.76 -8.24 9.23
CA ASP A 74 7.42 -8.83 9.21
C ASP A 74 6.64 -8.32 7.99
N PRO A 75 6.19 -9.19 7.05
CA PRO A 75 5.44 -8.78 5.88
C PRO A 75 4.07 -8.16 6.22
N LYS A 76 3.55 -8.41 7.42
CA LYS A 76 2.33 -7.78 7.94
C LYS A 76 2.61 -6.47 8.68
N PHE A 77 3.86 -6.04 8.81
CA PHE A 77 4.14 -4.75 9.42
C PHE A 77 3.45 -3.63 8.59
N PRO A 78 2.80 -2.64 9.22
CA PRO A 78 2.02 -1.61 8.50
C PRO A 78 2.75 -0.93 7.34
N ASP A 79 4.04 -0.68 7.48
CA ASP A 79 4.85 -0.12 6.41
C ASP A 79 4.95 -1.06 5.21
N GLN A 80 5.19 -2.36 5.44
CA GLN A 80 5.27 -3.37 4.37
C GLN A 80 3.93 -3.54 3.67
N VAL A 81 2.82 -3.64 4.42
CA VAL A 81 1.49 -3.80 3.85
C VAL A 81 1.08 -2.57 3.03
N SER A 82 1.34 -1.36 3.54
CA SER A 82 1.04 -0.15 2.77
C SER A 82 1.89 -0.01 1.51
N HIS A 83 3.12 -0.53 1.50
CA HIS A 83 3.94 -0.57 0.29
C HIS A 83 3.38 -1.56 -0.73
N ALA A 84 3.04 -2.78 -0.30
CA ALA A 84 2.42 -3.79 -1.17
C ALA A 84 1.13 -3.28 -1.84
N ILE A 85 0.32 -2.49 -1.12
CA ILE A 85 -0.87 -1.85 -1.69
C ILE A 85 -0.50 -0.85 -2.80
N LEU A 86 0.55 -0.05 -2.61
CA LEU A 86 1.02 0.88 -3.64
C LEU A 86 1.52 0.12 -4.88
N GLU A 87 2.22 -1.00 -4.69
CA GLU A 87 2.64 -1.89 -5.77
C GLU A 87 1.43 -2.42 -6.55
N SER A 88 0.39 -2.90 -5.86
CA SER A 88 -0.84 -3.36 -6.50
C SER A 88 -1.57 -2.24 -7.27
N VAL A 89 -1.59 -1.01 -6.75
CA VAL A 89 -2.15 0.14 -7.48
C VAL A 89 -1.37 0.40 -8.77
N TRP A 90 -0.04 0.30 -8.74
CA TRP A 90 0.78 0.42 -9.95
C TRP A 90 0.46 -0.67 -10.96
N GLU A 91 0.32 -1.93 -10.53
CA GLU A 91 -0.04 -3.05 -11.41
C GLU A 91 -1.40 -2.83 -12.10
N MET A 92 -2.38 -2.29 -11.38
CA MET A 92 -3.69 -1.94 -11.94
C MET A 92 -3.58 -0.83 -13.00
N VAL A 93 -2.79 0.22 -12.73
CA VAL A 93 -2.53 1.30 -13.69
C VAL A 93 -1.85 0.77 -14.95
N GLN A 94 -0.85 -0.11 -14.83
CA GLN A 94 -0.21 -0.69 -16.00
C GLN A 94 -1.15 -1.62 -16.79
N SER A 95 -1.96 -2.41 -16.10
CA SER A 95 -2.91 -3.33 -16.74
C SER A 95 -3.98 -2.61 -17.55
N GLU A 96 -4.47 -1.45 -17.07
CA GLU A 96 -5.44 -0.61 -17.80
C GLU A 96 -4.89 -0.08 -19.13
N ARG A 97 -3.57 0.09 -19.26
CA ARG A 97 -2.92 0.64 -20.46
C ARG A 97 -2.61 -0.40 -21.54
N VAL A 98 -2.62 -1.69 -21.18
CA VAL A 98 -2.42 -2.80 -22.12
C VAL A 98 -3.73 -3.19 -22.81
N LEU A 99 -4.87 -2.72 -22.28
CA LEU A 99 -6.22 -2.88 -22.85
C LEU A 99 -6.55 -1.74 -23.83
#